data_AF-T0ZHL8-F1
#
_entry.id   AF-T0ZHL8-F1
#
_cell.length_a   1.000
_cell.length_b   1.000
_cell.length_c   1.000
_cell.angle_alpha   90.00
_cell.angle_beta   90.00
_cell.angle_gamma   90.00
#
_symmetry.space_group_name_H-M   'P 1'
#
loop_
_entity.id
_entity.type
_entity.pdbx_description
1 polymer ?
#
loop_
_entity_poly.entity_id
_entity_poly.type
_entity_poly.pdbx_seq_one_letter_code
_entity_poly.pdbx_strand_id
1 'polypeptide(L)'
;MRAMEEKPAHPKSPWAATAIYALSPEIFPLLAREARPGGELEVTQGLRALLEGGHRVLAVRLPKPGYAWLSVGSPEGYYRALQKTYREALRTPERR
;
A
#
# COMPACT_ATOMS: atom_id res chain seq x y z
N MET A 1 -0.67 -10.35 9.14
CA MET A 1 0.63 -9.71 9.41
C MET A 1 0.83 -9.63 10.92
N ARG A 2 2.03 -9.27 11.40
CA ARG A 2 2.33 -9.14 12.85
C ARG A 2 2.51 -7.70 13.33
N ALA A 3 2.93 -6.80 12.45
CA ALA A 3 3.12 -5.37 12.75
C ALA A 3 2.98 -4.56 11.46
N MET A 4 2.61 -3.28 11.59
CA MET A 4 2.55 -2.29 10.51
C MET A 4 3.13 -0.96 11.03
N GLU A 5 4.01 -0.34 10.25
CA GLU A 5 4.70 0.90 10.61
C GLU A 5 4.79 1.82 9.38
N GLU A 6 4.49 3.10 9.59
CA GLU A 6 4.69 4.13 8.56
C GLU A 6 6.16 4.52 8.49
N LYS A 7 6.75 4.41 7.29
CA LYS A 7 8.10 4.91 6.95
C LYS A 7 9.15 4.70 8.08
N PRO A 8 9.34 3.47 8.60
CA PRO A 8 10.27 3.24 9.70
C PRO A 8 11.71 3.49 9.25
N ALA A 9 12.51 4.15 10.09
CA ALA A 9 13.95 4.35 9.85
C ALA A 9 14.71 3.01 9.73
N HIS A 10 14.24 1.99 10.45
CA HIS A 10 14.77 0.63 10.41
C HIS A 10 13.63 -0.36 10.10
N PRO A 11 13.38 -0.68 8.82
CA PRO A 11 12.30 -1.58 8.44
C PRO A 11 12.46 -2.99 9.02
N LYS A 12 11.39 -3.52 9.64
CA LYS A 12 11.36 -4.90 10.18
C LYS A 12 11.36 -5.98 9.10
N SER A 13 11.08 -5.63 7.85
CA SER A 13 11.03 -6.56 6.71
C SER A 13 11.18 -5.80 5.37
N PRO A 14 11.49 -6.49 4.25
CA PRO A 14 11.56 -5.87 2.93
C PRO A 14 10.19 -5.66 2.27
N TRP A 15 9.08 -5.91 3.00
CA TRP A 15 7.74 -5.80 2.45
C TRP A 15 7.17 -4.41 2.66
N ALA A 16 6.69 -3.79 1.58
CA ALA A 16 5.88 -2.58 1.61
C ALA A 16 4.42 -2.95 1.36
N ALA A 17 3.50 -2.31 2.09
CA ALA A 17 2.08 -2.40 1.77
C ALA A 17 1.79 -1.57 0.52
N THR A 18 0.97 -2.12 -0.37
CA THR A 18 0.42 -1.40 -1.51
C THR A 18 -0.80 -0.59 -1.07
N ALA A 19 -1.20 0.41 -1.87
CA ALA A 19 -2.38 1.24 -1.61
C ALA A 19 -3.70 0.53 -1.95
N ILE A 20 -3.84 -0.75 -1.56
CA ILE A 20 -5.05 -1.55 -1.75
C ILE A 20 -5.39 -2.19 -0.41
N TYR A 21 -6.56 -1.83 0.11
CA TYR A 21 -7.02 -2.26 1.42
C TYR A 21 -8.47 -2.72 1.32
N ALA A 22 -8.77 -3.90 1.87
CA ALA A 22 -10.12 -4.38 2.08
C ALA A 22 -10.28 -4.57 3.59
N LEU A 23 -11.03 -3.67 4.22
CA LEU A 23 -11.11 -3.53 5.67
C LEU A 23 -12.58 -3.44 6.09
N SER A 24 -12.90 -4.02 7.23
CA SER A 24 -14.20 -3.84 7.87
C SER A 24 -14.35 -2.40 8.39
N PRO A 25 -15.60 -1.91 8.58
CA PRO A 25 -15.86 -0.59 9.14
C PRO A 25 -15.28 -0.36 10.54
N GLU A 26 -14.88 -1.42 11.27
CA GLU A 26 -14.25 -1.32 12.58
C GLU A 26 -12.98 -0.46 12.58
N ILE A 27 -12.33 -0.25 11.44
CA ILE A 27 -11.16 0.64 11.36
C ILE A 27 -11.51 2.12 11.57
N PHE A 28 -12.72 2.56 11.22
CA PHE A 28 -13.10 3.97 11.32
C PHE A 28 -13.04 4.54 12.75
N PRO A 29 -13.65 3.91 13.79
CA PRO A 29 -13.54 4.42 15.15
C PRO A 29 -12.10 4.41 15.68
N LEU A 30 -11.24 3.51 15.19
CA LEU A 30 -9.83 3.47 15.55
C LEU A 30 -9.06 4.65 14.93
N LEU A 31 -9.27 4.88 13.63
CA LEU A 31 -8.69 6.04 12.94
C LEU A 31 -9.15 7.37 13.55
N ALA A 32 -10.43 7.48 13.93
CA ALA A 32 -10.95 8.67 14.59
C ALA A 32 -10.25 8.97 15.92
N ARG A 33 -9.81 7.94 16.66
CA ARG A 33 -9.04 8.12 17.91
C ARG A 33 -7.60 8.56 17.67
N GLU A 34 -7.02 8.17 16.54
CA GLU A 34 -5.63 8.50 16.16
C GLU A 34 -5.50 9.88 15.49
N ALA A 35 -6.62 10.48 15.06
CA ALA A 35 -6.65 11.76 14.40
C ALA A 35 -6.08 12.89 15.29
N ARG A 36 -5.15 13.67 14.72
CA ARG A 36 -4.54 14.84 15.38
C ARG A 36 -4.90 16.12 14.64
N PRO A 37 -5.22 17.23 15.33
CA PRO A 37 -5.46 18.51 14.66
C PRO A 37 -4.27 18.93 13.79
N GLY A 38 -4.51 19.12 12.49
CA GLY A 38 -3.49 19.55 11.53
C GLY A 38 -2.46 18.48 11.11
N GLY A 39 -2.59 17.24 11.59
CA GLY A 39 -1.74 16.11 11.19
C GLY A 39 -2.38 15.28 10.08
N GLU A 40 -1.56 14.52 9.36
CA GLU A 40 -2.03 13.47 8.45
C GLU A 40 -2.60 12.30 9.26
N LEU A 41 -3.75 11.79 8.82
CA LEU A 41 -4.35 10.59 9.37
C LEU A 41 -3.89 9.39 8.54
N GLU A 42 -3.04 8.56 9.13
CA GLU A 42 -2.36 7.50 8.41
C GLU A 42 -3.10 6.17 8.58
N VAL A 43 -3.37 5.47 7.47
CA VAL A 43 -4.03 4.14 7.52
C VAL A 43 -3.23 3.13 8.36
N THR A 44 -1.90 3.31 8.42
CA THR A 44 -1.00 2.48 9.24
C THR A 44 -1.26 2.61 10.74
N GLN A 45 -1.76 3.76 11.21
CA GLN A 45 -2.18 3.95 12.61
C GLN A 45 -3.41 3.08 12.91
N GLY A 46 -4.44 3.14 12.05
CA GLY A 46 -5.63 2.30 12.21
C GLY A 46 -5.34 0.80 12.12
N LEU A 47 -4.46 0.39 11.20
CA LEU A 47 -4.02 -1.01 11.09
C LEU A 47 -3.22 -1.47 12.31
N ARG A 48 -2.39 -0.60 12.89
CA ARG A 48 -1.69 -0.88 14.14
C ARG A 48 -2.68 -1.05 15.30
N ALA A 49 -3.63 -0.12 15.45
CA ALA A 49 -4.64 -0.19 16.50
C ALA A 49 -5.51 -1.46 16.39
N LEU A 50 -5.85 -1.90 15.16
CA LEU A 50 -6.52 -3.18 14.95
C LEU A 50 -5.69 -4.35 15.48
N LEU A 51 -4.39 -4.40 15.15
CA LEU A 51 -3.50 -5.47 15.59
C LEU A 51 -3.31 -5.48 17.12
N GLU A 52 -3.14 -4.30 17.73
CA GLU A 52 -3.03 -4.13 19.19
C GLU A 52 -4.33 -4.52 19.91
N GLY A 53 -5.48 -4.27 19.29
CA GLY A 53 -6.80 -4.71 19.76
C GLY A 53 -7.08 -6.21 19.55
N GLY A 54 -6.11 -6.98 19.05
CA GLY A 54 -6.26 -8.43 18.82
C GLY A 54 -7.02 -8.79 17.55
N HIS A 55 -7.35 -7.82 16.68
CA HIS A 55 -7.99 -8.12 15.40
C HIS A 55 -7.00 -8.81 14.45
N ARG A 56 -7.53 -9.74 13.65
CA ARG A 56 -6.74 -10.45 12.64
C ARG A 56 -6.69 -9.62 11.36
N VAL A 57 -5.50 -9.13 11.01
CA VAL A 57 -5.27 -8.48 9.71
C VAL A 57 -4.47 -9.40 8.78
N LEU A 58 -5.06 -9.75 7.64
CA LEU A 58 -4.43 -10.58 6.61
C LEU A 58 -3.67 -9.71 5.62
N ALA A 59 -2.41 -10.06 5.36
CA ALA A 59 -1.63 -9.44 4.28
C ALA A 59 -1.59 -10.42 3.12
N VAL A 60 -2.12 -10.02 1.97
CA VAL A 60 -2.11 -10.83 0.75
C VAL A 60 -0.91 -10.41 -0.08
N ARG A 61 -0.06 -11.38 -0.42
CA ARG A 61 1.05 -11.14 -1.32
C ARG A 61 0.52 -11.10 -2.75
N LEU A 62 0.75 -9.99 -3.45
CA LEU A 62 0.41 -9.88 -4.86
C LEU A 62 1.18 -10.94 -5.68
N PRO A 63 0.52 -11.59 -6.66
CA PRO A 63 1.13 -12.66 -7.45
C PRO A 63 2.31 -12.17 -8.30
N LYS A 64 3.29 -13.07 -8.54
CA LYS A 64 4.36 -12.92 -9.55
C LYS A 64 4.21 -14.08 -10.54
N PRO A 65 4.60 -14.00 -11.84
CA PRO A 65 5.06 -12.88 -12.68
C PRO A 65 3.92 -12.23 -13.51
N GLY A 66 4.17 -11.05 -14.10
CA GLY A 66 3.23 -10.35 -15.00
C GLY A 66 2.59 -9.09 -14.41
N TYR A 67 2.67 -8.90 -13.09
CA TYR A 67 2.19 -7.69 -12.40
C TYR A 67 3.37 -6.82 -11.97
N ALA A 68 3.25 -5.51 -12.17
CA ALA A 68 4.21 -4.51 -11.71
C ALA A 68 3.49 -3.46 -10.85
N TRP A 69 4.04 -3.18 -9.67
CA TRP A 69 3.64 -2.02 -8.87
C TRP A 69 4.52 -0.84 -9.27
N LEU A 70 3.92 0.19 -9.86
CA LEU A 70 4.64 1.35 -10.37
C LEU A 70 4.32 2.58 -9.51
N SER A 71 5.36 3.28 -9.08
CA SER A 71 5.21 4.54 -8.37
C SER A 71 5.18 5.70 -9.37
N VAL A 72 4.22 6.59 -9.21
CA VAL A 72 4.05 7.82 -9.99
C VAL A 72 4.21 9.08 -9.14
N GLY A 73 4.70 8.94 -7.91
CA GLY A 73 4.79 10.04 -6.94
C GLY A 73 6.00 10.97 -7.08
N SER A 74 6.94 10.68 -7.99
CA SER A 74 8.05 11.58 -8.34
C SER A 74 8.17 11.73 -9.87
N PRO A 75 8.80 12.81 -10.38
CA PRO A 75 9.03 12.98 -11.81
C PRO A 75 9.74 11.77 -12.46
N GLU A 76 10.79 11.25 -11.81
CA GLU A 76 11.56 10.10 -12.29
C GLU A 76 10.74 8.80 -12.24
N GLY A 77 9.96 8.61 -11.16
CA GLY A 77 9.07 7.47 -11.01
C GLY A 77 8.00 7.46 -12.10
N TYR A 78 7.39 8.61 -12.32
CA TYR A 78 6.38 8.81 -13.37
C TYR A 78 6.95 8.54 -14.77
N TYR A 79 8.12 9.11 -15.10
CA TYR A 79 8.78 8.85 -16.38
C TYR A 79 9.08 7.36 -16.59
N ARG A 80 9.61 6.68 -15.57
CA ARG A 80 9.86 5.23 -15.63
C ARG A 80 8.56 4.43 -15.82
N ALA A 81 7.49 4.83 -15.15
CA ALA A 81 6.18 4.19 -15.30
C ALA A 81 5.69 4.32 -16.74
N LEU A 82 5.74 5.52 -17.32
CA LEU A 82 5.36 5.78 -18.73
C LEU A 82 6.18 4.96 -19.72
N GLN A 83 7.51 4.96 -19.59
CA GLN A 83 8.38 4.18 -20.48
C GLN A 83 8.04 2.69 -20.45
N LYS A 84 7.78 2.15 -19.25
CA LYS A 84 7.45 0.75 -19.07
C LYS A 84 6.11 0.40 -19.69
N THR A 85 5.05 1.16 -19.37
CA THR A 85 3.70 0.88 -19.87
C THR A 85 3.62 1.08 -21.38
N TYR A 86 4.29 2.09 -21.93
CA TYR A 86 4.38 2.31 -23.38
C TYR A 86 5.00 1.11 -24.10
N ARG A 87 6.15 0.62 -23.61
CA ARG A 87 6.81 -0.56 -24.19
C ARG A 87 5.96 -1.84 -24.07
N GLU A 88 5.19 -1.98 -22.99
CA GLU A 88 4.27 -3.12 -22.81
C GLU A 88 3.08 -3.04 -23.76
N ALA A 89 2.52 -1.85 -24.00
CA ALA A 89 1.44 -1.63 -24.96
C ALA A 89 1.88 -2.01 -26.38
N LEU A 90 3.09 -1.64 -26.80
CA LEU A 90 3.65 -2.01 -28.11
C LEU A 90 3.93 -3.51 -28.27
N ARG A 91 4.12 -4.23 -27.16
CA ARG A 91 4.42 -5.68 -27.16
C ARG A 91 3.17 -6.55 -27.17
N THR A 92 2.02 -5.98 -26.88
CA THR A 92 0.75 -6.72 -26.85
C THR A 92 0.10 -6.56 -28.22
N PRO A 93 0.05 -7.59 -29.08
CA PRO A 93 -0.75 -7.51 -30.30
C PRO A 93 -2.19 -7.21 -29.88
N GLU A 94 -2.89 -6.34 -30.62
CA GLU A 94 -4.30 -6.02 -30.36
C GLU A 94 -5.07 -7.29 -30.01
N ARG A 95 -5.47 -7.42 -28.74
CA ARG A 95 -6.44 -8.44 -28.36
C ARG A 95 -7.78 -7.99 -28.94
N ARG A 96 -8.08 -8.46 -30.15
CA ARG A 96 -9.45 -8.54 -30.66
C ARG A 96 -10.29 -9.44 -29.76
#